data_AF-A0A550BYT3-F1
#
_entry.id   AF-A0A550BYT3-F1
#
_cell.length_a   1.000
_cell.length_b   1.000
_cell.length_c   1.000
_cell.angle_alpha   90.00
_cell.angle_beta   90.00
_cell.angle_gamma   90.00
#
_symmetry.space_group_name_H-M   'P 1'
#
loop_
_entity.id
_entity.type
_entity.pdbx_description
1 polymer ?
#
loop_
_entity_poly.entity_id
_entity_poly.type
_entity_poly.pdbx_seq_one_letter_code
_entity_poly.pdbx_strand_id
1 'polypeptide(L)'
;MSLQLIEATKYTRNRRAPINRLPDDVLEIIFRLARPYNAGFFPSWPISTKWSHRLLAVTHVCKRWRDVALGLASLWAVVDLCKQRRLGDVGEDLLQRSGNTLLDVFYLTHTPIEDQIARVHPALQTLVLNRAHHIASLHICNITLDALNTLLCTPLPSLGVLSLVDIIADSAVDDGLSDTTCTPFAELTPRLRKLAIAYHMPAHIQHSVSHLTHLALYYTGQISTRDGLLDILERSPHLQYLLIVDPTNHTGTHVPASIGVGAAHRRIPLPHLRRVYLYDVWMSEIGISRLLSFIDVPDDCDLRIKSGPSYNYMDVRISLLPSPADLHILQHIRRVVVEIAAQETEDERRRHSCMAVHSGTLFVTVHCSIDNLTFPAWAVGSDARLGVSSDAHLVIIILARLRPRSTLLPEILNQWPQLHTLTIVDSGANTAVDSGDNTAAICHALQEYKPDYAAARLGVCHELRRINWYTTHPADEIWEMAQRRMRCGSPLQEVQVRLQEVQVRLQEVQVRLQEVKARMEAIADESGVHAGETSVHRLTAGQRVGSFETRVLPKEEWGILGKEEWGISAKGIIRQHTEAIAPCLPEGSAWDGDWMWDRKTRPRVW
;
A
#
# COMPACT_ATOMS: atom_id res chain seq x y z
N MET A 1 30.51 -48.40 -23.08
CA MET A 1 31.59 -47.67 -22.37
C MET A 1 31.45 -46.14 -22.40
N SER A 2 30.85 -45.52 -23.43
CA SER A 2 30.78 -44.04 -23.55
C SER A 2 29.82 -43.33 -22.57
N LEU A 3 28.66 -43.92 -22.23
CA LEU A 3 27.67 -43.27 -21.35
C LEU A 3 28.15 -43.09 -19.89
N GLN A 4 28.78 -44.12 -19.32
CA GLN A 4 29.31 -44.08 -17.95
C GLN A 4 30.41 -43.01 -17.79
N LEU A 5 31.25 -42.82 -18.83
CA LEU A 5 32.29 -41.79 -18.82
C LEU A 5 31.70 -40.38 -18.86
N ILE A 6 30.63 -40.18 -19.65
CA ILE A 6 29.91 -38.90 -19.72
C ILE A 6 29.24 -38.59 -18.36
N GLU A 7 28.61 -39.57 -17.73
CA GLU A 7 28.00 -39.41 -16.40
C GLU A 7 29.03 -39.10 -15.32
N ALA A 8 30.16 -39.81 -15.29
CA ALA A 8 31.24 -39.56 -14.35
C ALA A 8 31.86 -38.16 -14.52
N THR A 9 31.99 -37.70 -15.77
CA THR A 9 32.52 -36.35 -16.08
C THR A 9 31.53 -35.26 -15.63
N LYS A 10 30.23 -35.44 -15.93
CA LYS A 10 29.16 -34.52 -15.46
C LYS A 10 29.10 -34.47 -13.93
N TYR A 11 29.19 -35.62 -13.27
CA TYR A 11 29.20 -35.72 -11.82
C TYR A 11 30.40 -34.98 -11.20
N THR A 12 31.60 -35.18 -11.75
CA THR A 12 32.83 -34.52 -11.26
C THR A 12 32.76 -33.01 -11.47
N ARG A 13 32.28 -32.55 -12.62
CA ARG A 13 32.07 -31.11 -12.90
C ARG A 13 31.07 -30.49 -11.93
N ASN A 14 29.94 -31.16 -11.71
CA ASN A 14 28.91 -30.68 -10.78
C ASN A 14 29.45 -30.59 -9.36
N ARG A 15 30.19 -31.58 -8.86
CA ARG A 15 30.81 -31.53 -7.52
C ARG A 15 31.78 -30.35 -7.33
N ARG A 16 32.37 -29.82 -8.40
CA ARG A 16 33.28 -28.68 -8.32
C ARG A 16 32.58 -27.33 -8.29
N ALA A 17 31.32 -27.25 -8.73
CA ALA A 17 30.56 -26.01 -8.69
C ALA A 17 30.39 -25.53 -7.22
N PRO A 18 30.65 -24.24 -6.90
CA PRO A 18 30.58 -23.73 -5.53
C PRO A 18 29.25 -24.03 -4.82
N ILE A 19 28.13 -23.92 -5.55
CA ILE A 19 26.79 -24.19 -5.01
C ILE A 19 26.59 -25.66 -4.57
N ASN A 20 27.30 -26.60 -5.19
CA ASN A 20 27.21 -28.02 -4.85
C ASN A 20 28.13 -28.40 -3.68
N ARG A 21 28.82 -27.44 -3.07
CA ARG A 21 29.57 -27.61 -1.80
C ARG A 21 28.78 -27.11 -0.59
N LEU A 22 27.68 -26.39 -0.81
CA LEU A 22 26.80 -25.96 0.27
C LEU A 22 26.23 -27.18 1.00
N PRO A 23 26.04 -27.15 2.32
CA PRO A 23 25.28 -28.16 3.06
C PRO A 23 23.83 -28.36 2.54
N ASP A 24 23.22 -29.51 2.79
CA ASP A 24 21.87 -29.83 2.31
C ASP A 24 20.81 -28.88 2.91
N ASP A 25 20.92 -28.52 4.18
CA ASP A 25 20.07 -27.54 4.87
C ASP A 25 20.12 -26.14 4.22
N VAL A 26 21.28 -25.73 3.71
CA VAL A 26 21.39 -24.46 2.96
C VAL A 26 20.69 -24.58 1.61
N LEU A 27 20.82 -25.72 0.91
CA LEU A 27 20.08 -25.97 -0.33
C LEU A 27 18.57 -26.01 -0.08
N GLU A 28 18.12 -26.59 1.03
CA GLU A 28 16.72 -26.58 1.43
C GLU A 28 16.18 -25.16 1.60
N ILE A 29 16.91 -24.28 2.28
CA ILE A 29 16.54 -22.87 2.43
C ILE A 29 16.44 -22.21 1.05
N ILE A 30 17.43 -22.41 0.17
CA ILE A 30 17.41 -21.87 -1.20
C ILE A 30 16.19 -22.38 -1.97
N PHE A 31 15.86 -23.68 -1.86
CA PHE A 31 14.71 -24.26 -2.55
C PHE A 31 13.39 -23.72 -2.00
N ARG A 32 13.29 -23.48 -0.68
CA ARG A 32 12.12 -22.82 -0.08
C ARG A 32 11.96 -21.39 -0.58
N LEU A 33 13.05 -20.64 -0.75
CA LEU A 33 13.03 -19.29 -1.34
C LEU A 33 12.62 -19.29 -2.82
N ALA A 34 12.72 -20.42 -3.51
CA ALA A 34 12.23 -20.59 -4.88
C ALA A 34 10.71 -20.83 -4.96
N ARG A 35 10.02 -21.07 -3.83
CA ARG A 35 8.55 -21.13 -3.76
C ARG A 35 7.96 -19.78 -4.20
N PRO A 36 6.75 -19.75 -4.77
CA PRO A 36 6.10 -18.47 -5.02
C PRO A 36 5.86 -17.84 -3.64
N TYR A 37 6.21 -16.56 -3.52
CA TYR A 37 5.84 -15.83 -2.33
C TYR A 37 4.31 -15.70 -2.32
N ASN A 38 3.66 -16.47 -1.46
CA ASN A 38 2.27 -16.24 -1.10
C ASN A 38 2.31 -15.18 -0.01
N ALA A 39 1.71 -14.00 -0.24
CA ALA A 39 1.75 -12.86 0.67
C ALA A 39 0.90 -13.07 1.94
N GLY A 40 1.09 -14.20 2.61
CA GLY A 40 0.39 -14.62 3.80
C GLY A 40 -0.97 -15.23 3.52
N PHE A 41 -1.93 -14.46 3.01
CA PHE A 41 -3.33 -14.91 2.93
C PHE A 41 -4.06 -14.60 1.64
N PHE A 42 -3.53 -13.68 0.84
CA PHE A 42 -4.02 -13.46 -0.51
C PHE A 42 -3.11 -14.18 -1.51
N PRO A 43 -3.62 -15.17 -2.25
CA PRO A 43 -2.84 -15.87 -3.26
C PRO A 43 -2.65 -14.99 -4.51
N SER A 44 -1.44 -15.02 -5.09
CA SER A 44 -1.26 -14.51 -6.45
C SER A 44 -1.86 -15.53 -7.43
N TRP A 45 -3.10 -15.30 -7.87
CA TRP A 45 -3.78 -16.15 -8.83
C TRP A 45 -3.38 -15.83 -10.29
N PRO A 46 -3.35 -16.84 -11.17
CA PRO A 46 -3.06 -18.24 -10.84
C PRO A 46 -1.67 -18.34 -10.21
N ILE A 47 -1.40 -19.36 -9.36
CA ILE A 47 0.01 -19.68 -9.10
C ILE A 47 0.59 -19.94 -10.47
N SER A 48 1.51 -19.07 -10.87
CA SER A 48 2.08 -19.13 -12.18
C SER A 48 2.55 -20.56 -12.42
N THR A 49 2.18 -21.15 -13.55
CA THR A 49 2.71 -22.43 -14.06
C THR A 49 4.21 -22.55 -13.87
N LYS A 50 4.90 -21.40 -13.88
CA LYS A 50 6.30 -21.21 -13.56
C LYS A 50 6.74 -21.86 -12.25
N TRP A 51 5.91 -21.95 -11.20
CA TRP A 51 6.34 -22.54 -9.94
C TRP A 51 6.58 -24.05 -10.06
N SER A 52 5.60 -24.83 -10.52
CA SER A 52 5.80 -26.27 -10.71
C SER A 52 6.92 -26.53 -11.71
N HIS A 53 7.05 -25.70 -12.76
CA HIS A 53 8.22 -25.75 -13.65
C HIS A 53 9.55 -25.43 -12.96
N ARG A 54 9.61 -24.44 -12.06
CA ARG A 54 10.81 -24.09 -11.28
C ARG A 54 11.19 -25.20 -10.31
N LEU A 55 10.21 -25.78 -9.61
CA LEU A 55 10.46 -26.88 -8.68
C LEU A 55 10.95 -28.12 -9.44
N LEU A 56 10.30 -28.47 -10.56
CA LEU A 56 10.79 -29.53 -11.43
C LEU A 56 12.20 -29.20 -11.94
N ALA A 57 12.46 -27.97 -12.38
CA ALA A 57 13.79 -27.56 -12.83
C ALA A 57 14.85 -27.76 -11.74
N VAL A 58 14.56 -27.47 -10.46
CA VAL A 58 15.44 -27.77 -9.32
C VAL A 58 15.77 -29.27 -9.26
N THR A 59 14.78 -30.15 -9.43
CA THR A 59 15.01 -31.61 -9.49
C THR A 59 15.75 -32.09 -10.74
N HIS A 60 15.96 -31.22 -11.73
CA HIS A 60 16.68 -31.54 -12.97
C HIS A 60 18.10 -30.94 -13.04
N VAL A 61 18.55 -30.17 -12.05
CA VAL A 61 19.89 -29.56 -12.03
C VAL A 61 20.99 -30.62 -11.93
N CYS A 62 20.98 -31.44 -10.87
CA CYS A 62 21.89 -32.56 -10.69
C CYS A 62 21.29 -33.61 -9.75
N LYS A 63 21.92 -34.78 -9.64
CA LYS A 63 21.45 -35.88 -8.76
C LYS A 63 21.29 -35.41 -7.31
N ARG A 64 22.26 -34.69 -6.75
CA ARG A 64 22.19 -34.19 -5.37
C ARG A 64 20.99 -33.27 -5.15
N TRP A 65 20.77 -32.30 -6.05
CA TRP A 65 19.62 -31.38 -5.94
C TRP A 65 18.30 -32.11 -6.04
N ARG A 66 18.22 -33.12 -6.91
CA ARG A 66 17.06 -34.01 -6.99
C ARG A 66 16.81 -34.72 -5.67
N ASP A 67 17.84 -35.36 -5.10
CA ASP A 67 17.69 -36.15 -3.88
C ASP A 67 17.26 -35.25 -2.70
N VAL A 68 17.89 -34.08 -2.54
CA VAL A 68 17.50 -33.08 -1.52
C VAL A 68 16.08 -32.55 -1.74
N ALA A 69 15.74 -32.14 -2.97
CA ALA A 69 14.42 -31.59 -3.27
C ALA A 69 13.32 -32.65 -3.12
N LEU A 70 13.54 -33.89 -3.54
CA LEU A 70 12.59 -35.00 -3.37
C LEU A 70 12.42 -35.39 -1.90
N GLY A 71 13.49 -35.30 -1.10
CA GLY A 71 13.43 -35.55 0.35
C GLY A 71 12.71 -34.44 1.14
N LEU A 72 12.61 -33.23 0.57
CA LEU A 72 12.01 -32.10 1.26
C LEU A 72 10.49 -32.02 1.04
N ALA A 73 9.73 -32.69 1.90
CA ALA A 73 8.27 -32.75 1.85
C ALA A 73 7.58 -31.36 1.75
N SER A 74 8.12 -30.35 2.43
CA SER A 74 7.61 -28.97 2.39
C SER A 74 7.68 -28.27 1.02
N LEU A 75 8.49 -28.76 0.07
CA LEU A 75 8.47 -28.26 -1.31
C LEU A 75 7.27 -28.78 -2.10
N TRP A 76 6.74 -29.94 -1.72
CA TRP A 76 5.65 -30.62 -2.40
C TRP A 76 4.29 -30.33 -1.78
N ALA A 77 4.27 -29.56 -0.69
CA ALA A 77 3.06 -29.20 0.06
C ALA A 77 2.12 -28.21 -0.66
N VAL A 78 2.54 -27.61 -1.78
CA VAL A 78 1.67 -26.73 -2.58
C VAL A 78 0.99 -27.56 -3.66
N VAL A 79 -0.33 -27.69 -3.56
CA VAL A 79 -1.16 -28.50 -4.45
C VAL A 79 -1.96 -27.56 -5.34
N ASP A 80 -1.56 -27.47 -6.61
CA ASP A 80 -2.23 -26.64 -7.61
C ASP A 80 -3.18 -27.48 -8.47
N LEU A 81 -4.49 -27.33 -8.20
CA LEU A 81 -5.57 -27.99 -8.92
C LEU A 81 -6.14 -27.15 -10.08
N CYS A 82 -5.58 -25.97 -10.38
CA CYS A 82 -6.12 -25.06 -11.40
C CYS A 82 -6.01 -25.63 -12.83
N LYS A 83 -5.09 -26.57 -13.07
CA LYS A 83 -4.89 -27.21 -14.37
C LYS A 83 -5.61 -28.55 -14.44
N GLN A 84 -6.93 -28.47 -14.66
CA GLN A 84 -7.85 -29.60 -14.76
C GLN A 84 -7.39 -30.78 -15.65
N ARG A 85 -6.48 -30.60 -16.61
CA ARG A 85 -6.21 -31.64 -17.60
C ARG A 85 -5.40 -32.84 -17.10
N ARG A 86 -4.68 -32.76 -15.98
CA ARG A 86 -3.74 -33.84 -15.56
C ARG A 86 -3.54 -33.97 -14.06
N LEU A 87 -4.61 -33.88 -13.27
CA LEU A 87 -4.56 -34.31 -11.87
C LEU A 87 -4.47 -35.83 -11.67
N GLY A 88 -4.17 -36.60 -12.73
CA GLY A 88 -3.80 -38.01 -12.61
C GLY A 88 -2.51 -38.19 -11.80
N ASP A 89 -1.69 -39.17 -12.15
CA ASP A 89 -0.52 -39.62 -11.38
C ASP A 89 0.37 -38.50 -10.78
N VAL A 90 0.51 -37.36 -11.47
CA VAL A 90 1.31 -36.22 -10.99
C VAL A 90 0.76 -35.60 -9.70
N GLY A 91 -0.57 -35.46 -9.55
CA GLY A 91 -1.16 -34.88 -8.34
C GLY A 91 -0.95 -35.77 -7.12
N GLU A 92 -1.19 -37.07 -7.29
CA GLU A 92 -0.96 -38.08 -6.25
C GLU A 92 0.52 -38.19 -5.87
N ASP A 93 1.44 -38.11 -6.84
CA ASP A 93 2.89 -38.07 -6.56
C ASP A 93 3.27 -36.89 -5.67
N LEU A 94 2.70 -35.70 -5.92
CA LEU A 94 2.95 -34.50 -5.10
C LEU A 94 2.41 -34.70 -3.68
N LEU A 95 1.19 -35.22 -3.54
CA LEU A 95 0.56 -35.52 -2.26
C LEU A 95 1.29 -36.61 -1.48
N GLN A 96 1.81 -37.62 -2.17
CA GLN A 96 2.62 -38.66 -1.56
C GLN A 96 3.94 -38.08 -1.06
N ARG A 97 4.60 -37.21 -1.85
CA ARG A 97 5.86 -36.56 -1.47
C ARG A 97 5.70 -35.52 -0.37
N SER A 98 4.54 -34.86 -0.26
CA SER A 98 4.28 -33.94 0.85
C SER A 98 4.18 -34.64 2.21
N GLY A 99 3.93 -35.95 2.22
CA GLY A 99 3.84 -36.76 3.44
C GLY A 99 2.78 -36.22 4.41
N ASN A 100 3.21 -35.87 5.61
CA ASN A 100 2.37 -35.27 6.66
C ASN A 100 2.53 -33.74 6.78
N THR A 101 3.16 -33.12 5.78
CA THR A 101 3.31 -31.66 5.78
C THR A 101 1.96 -31.00 5.54
N LEU A 102 1.73 -29.87 6.20
CA LEU A 102 0.55 -29.05 5.98
C LEU A 102 0.50 -28.52 4.53
N LEU A 103 -0.66 -28.64 3.90
CA LEU A 103 -0.87 -28.36 2.49
C LEU A 103 -1.39 -26.94 2.27
N ASP A 104 -0.88 -26.32 1.20
CA ASP A 104 -1.43 -25.10 0.60
C ASP A 104 -2.12 -25.50 -0.71
N VAL A 105 -3.46 -25.51 -0.71
CA VAL A 105 -4.28 -26.01 -1.81
C VAL A 105 -4.85 -24.84 -2.60
N PHE A 106 -4.70 -24.90 -3.93
CA PHE A 106 -5.19 -23.91 -4.87
C PHE A 106 -6.13 -24.58 -5.86
N TYR A 107 -7.34 -24.06 -5.98
CA TYR A 107 -8.34 -24.57 -6.90
C TYR A 107 -8.95 -23.41 -7.70
N LEU A 108 -8.99 -23.58 -9.02
CA LEU A 108 -9.66 -22.70 -9.96
C LEU A 108 -10.34 -23.58 -11.00
N THR A 109 -11.64 -23.42 -11.20
CA THR A 109 -12.30 -24.03 -12.36
C THR A 109 -12.30 -23.04 -13.53
N HIS A 110 -12.04 -23.55 -14.74
CA HIS A 110 -12.19 -22.79 -15.99
C HIS A 110 -13.46 -23.18 -16.75
N THR A 111 -14.25 -24.13 -16.22
CA THR A 111 -15.48 -24.59 -16.86
C THR A 111 -16.47 -23.43 -16.98
N PRO A 112 -17.12 -23.23 -18.13
CA PRO A 112 -18.21 -22.26 -18.27
C PRO A 112 -19.26 -22.48 -17.20
N ILE A 113 -19.92 -21.41 -16.75
CA ILE A 113 -20.94 -21.45 -15.69
C ILE A 113 -22.03 -22.49 -16.00
N GLU A 114 -22.41 -22.59 -17.27
CA GLU A 114 -23.44 -23.52 -17.77
C GLU A 114 -23.08 -25.00 -17.53
N ASP A 115 -21.79 -25.34 -17.51
CA ASP A 115 -21.29 -26.71 -17.28
C ASP A 115 -20.95 -26.97 -15.81
N GLN A 116 -20.97 -25.94 -14.95
CA GLN A 116 -20.61 -26.04 -13.53
C GLN A 116 -21.70 -26.64 -12.63
N ILE A 117 -22.82 -27.10 -13.22
CA ILE A 117 -24.02 -27.49 -12.47
C ILE A 117 -23.67 -28.55 -11.41
N ALA A 118 -23.69 -28.06 -10.15
CA ALA A 118 -23.79 -28.74 -8.87
C ALA A 118 -22.67 -29.70 -8.40
N ARG A 119 -21.52 -29.85 -9.09
CA ARG A 119 -20.51 -30.82 -8.62
C ARG A 119 -19.17 -30.19 -8.25
N VAL A 120 -18.79 -30.40 -6.99
CA VAL A 120 -17.39 -30.25 -6.55
C VAL A 120 -16.52 -31.08 -7.48
N HIS A 121 -15.44 -30.48 -8.00
CA HIS A 121 -14.51 -31.23 -8.82
C HIS A 121 -13.99 -32.45 -8.04
N PRO A 122 -14.06 -33.68 -8.60
CA PRO A 122 -13.76 -34.89 -7.85
C PRO A 122 -12.40 -34.86 -7.16
N ALA A 123 -11.36 -34.30 -7.81
CA ALA A 123 -10.04 -34.21 -7.21
C ALA A 123 -9.98 -33.30 -5.97
N LEU A 124 -10.70 -32.17 -5.96
CA LEU A 124 -10.77 -31.29 -4.78
C LEU A 124 -11.54 -32.00 -3.66
N GLN A 125 -12.65 -32.66 -4.01
CA GLN A 125 -13.45 -33.40 -3.06
C GLN A 125 -12.66 -34.56 -2.43
N THR A 126 -11.99 -35.37 -3.23
CA THR A 126 -11.12 -36.46 -2.76
C THR A 126 -9.99 -35.94 -1.89
N LEU A 127 -9.35 -34.83 -2.26
CA LEU A 127 -8.30 -34.21 -1.47
C LEU A 127 -8.82 -33.76 -0.09
N VAL A 128 -9.95 -33.05 -0.06
CA VAL A 128 -10.55 -32.59 1.21
C VAL A 128 -10.98 -33.78 2.06
N LEU A 129 -11.71 -34.75 1.50
CA LEU A 129 -12.16 -35.92 2.26
C LEU A 129 -10.99 -36.74 2.84
N ASN A 130 -9.91 -36.93 2.08
CA ASN A 130 -8.81 -37.79 2.51
C ASN A 130 -7.75 -37.05 3.33
N ARG A 131 -7.60 -35.73 3.16
CA ARG A 131 -6.47 -34.95 3.70
C ARG A 131 -6.89 -33.67 4.41
N ALA A 132 -8.15 -33.48 4.76
CA ALA A 132 -8.64 -32.27 5.43
C ALA A 132 -7.77 -31.80 6.62
N HIS A 133 -7.33 -32.74 7.46
CA HIS A 133 -6.48 -32.45 8.63
C HIS A 133 -5.07 -31.94 8.29
N HIS A 134 -4.64 -32.08 7.04
CA HIS A 134 -3.38 -31.51 6.55
C HIS A 134 -3.57 -30.17 5.84
N ILE A 135 -4.79 -29.77 5.45
CA ILE A 135 -4.99 -28.52 4.70
C ILE A 135 -4.83 -27.33 5.66
N ALA A 136 -3.77 -26.54 5.48
CA ALA A 136 -3.53 -25.32 6.24
C ALA A 136 -3.99 -24.06 5.51
N SER A 137 -3.86 -24.04 4.19
CA SER A 137 -4.35 -22.96 3.35
C SER A 137 -5.22 -23.51 2.25
N LEU A 138 -6.43 -22.97 2.08
CA LEU A 138 -7.36 -23.34 1.02
C LEU A 138 -7.73 -22.09 0.23
N HIS A 139 -7.35 -22.08 -1.03
CA HIS A 139 -7.63 -21.01 -1.96
C HIS A 139 -8.54 -21.57 -3.05
N ILE A 140 -9.74 -21.01 -3.18
CA ILE A 140 -10.77 -21.45 -4.12
C ILE A 140 -11.20 -20.25 -4.95
N CYS A 141 -11.23 -20.44 -6.27
CA CYS A 141 -11.72 -19.45 -7.23
C CYS A 141 -12.71 -20.10 -8.20
N ASN A 142 -13.79 -19.40 -8.53
CA ASN A 142 -14.82 -19.84 -9.46
C ASN A 142 -15.45 -21.17 -9.00
N ILE A 143 -16.24 -21.13 -7.93
CA ILE A 143 -16.97 -22.30 -7.41
C ILE A 143 -18.44 -21.91 -7.18
N THR A 144 -19.37 -22.83 -7.42
CA THR A 144 -20.77 -22.62 -7.04
C THR A 144 -20.91 -22.65 -5.51
N LEU A 145 -21.88 -21.91 -4.99
CA LEU A 145 -22.15 -21.86 -3.56
C LEU A 145 -22.48 -23.25 -2.98
N ASP A 146 -23.24 -24.08 -3.69
CA ASP A 146 -23.59 -25.44 -3.28
C ASP A 146 -22.39 -26.38 -3.18
N ALA A 147 -21.49 -26.30 -4.18
CA ALA A 147 -20.25 -27.06 -4.18
C ALA A 147 -19.35 -26.62 -3.01
N LEU A 148 -19.28 -25.31 -2.74
CA LEU A 148 -18.55 -24.79 -1.59
C LEU A 148 -19.15 -25.27 -0.27
N ASN A 149 -20.47 -25.18 -0.10
CA ASN A 149 -21.17 -25.65 1.11
C ASN A 149 -20.86 -27.13 1.36
N THR A 150 -20.98 -27.96 0.31
CA THR A 150 -20.67 -29.40 0.38
C THR A 150 -19.23 -29.65 0.83
N LEU A 151 -18.27 -28.85 0.33
CA LEU A 151 -16.87 -28.95 0.70
C LEU A 151 -16.63 -28.55 2.17
N LEU A 152 -17.23 -27.44 2.60
CA LEU A 152 -17.03 -26.86 3.92
C LEU A 152 -17.80 -27.58 5.04
N CYS A 153 -18.68 -28.54 4.72
CA CYS A 153 -19.24 -29.49 5.68
C CYS A 153 -18.21 -30.50 6.22
N THR A 154 -17.04 -30.62 5.59
CA THR A 154 -15.96 -31.49 6.08
C THR A 154 -15.11 -30.72 7.12
N PRO A 155 -14.81 -31.29 8.31
CA PRO A 155 -13.94 -30.64 9.27
C PRO A 155 -12.54 -30.40 8.69
N LEU A 156 -12.07 -29.15 8.71
CA LEU A 156 -10.73 -28.74 8.29
C LEU A 156 -9.95 -28.19 9.50
N PRO A 157 -9.55 -29.06 10.46
CA PRO A 157 -9.05 -28.63 11.78
C PRO A 157 -7.72 -27.87 11.73
N SER A 158 -6.95 -28.03 10.66
CA SER A 158 -5.66 -27.35 10.46
C SER A 158 -5.75 -26.07 9.63
N LEU A 159 -6.94 -25.74 9.09
CA LEU A 159 -7.10 -24.62 8.18
C LEU A 159 -6.89 -23.30 8.91
N GLY A 160 -5.81 -22.61 8.56
CA GLY A 160 -5.47 -21.27 9.06
C GLY A 160 -5.80 -20.14 8.10
N VAL A 161 -5.85 -20.44 6.80
CA VAL A 161 -6.06 -19.47 5.72
C VAL A 161 -7.14 -19.96 4.76
N LEU A 162 -8.17 -19.15 4.53
CA LEU A 162 -9.20 -19.39 3.53
C LEU A 162 -9.30 -18.19 2.59
N SER A 163 -9.21 -18.44 1.28
CA SER A 163 -9.46 -17.44 0.24
C SER A 163 -10.54 -17.95 -0.69
N LEU A 164 -11.59 -17.15 -0.87
CA LEU A 164 -12.74 -17.44 -1.72
C LEU A 164 -12.86 -16.33 -2.75
N VAL A 165 -12.86 -16.68 -4.02
CA VAL A 165 -12.88 -15.71 -5.13
C VAL A 165 -13.91 -16.15 -6.17
N ASP A 166 -14.67 -15.21 -6.72
CA ASP A 166 -15.69 -15.49 -7.75
C ASP A 166 -16.65 -16.64 -7.35
N ILE A 167 -17.25 -16.57 -6.14
CA ILE A 167 -18.28 -17.53 -5.76
C ILE A 167 -19.56 -17.22 -6.55
N ILE A 168 -20.01 -18.19 -7.34
CA ILE A 168 -21.22 -18.06 -8.14
C ILE A 168 -22.41 -18.43 -7.26
N ALA A 169 -23.29 -17.45 -7.02
CA ALA A 169 -24.59 -17.70 -6.41
C ALA A 169 -25.52 -18.35 -7.44
N ASP A 170 -26.20 -19.43 -7.07
CA ASP A 170 -27.21 -20.04 -7.93
C ASP A 170 -28.41 -19.09 -8.06
N SER A 171 -28.57 -18.48 -9.23
CA SER A 171 -29.58 -17.45 -9.49
C SER A 171 -31.02 -17.96 -9.50
N ALA A 172 -31.25 -19.25 -9.28
CA ALA A 172 -32.51 -19.93 -9.57
C ALA A 172 -33.29 -20.40 -8.34
N VAL A 173 -32.74 -20.31 -7.12
CA VAL A 173 -33.43 -20.79 -5.91
C VAL A 173 -33.94 -19.60 -5.13
N ASP A 174 -35.22 -19.31 -5.34
CA ASP A 174 -36.04 -18.34 -4.61
C ASP A 174 -35.85 -18.53 -3.09
N ASP A 175 -35.78 -17.41 -2.37
CA ASP A 175 -35.33 -17.16 -0.97
C ASP A 175 -36.11 -17.92 0.14
N GLY A 176 -36.72 -19.06 -0.18
CA GLY A 176 -37.43 -19.93 0.75
C GLY A 176 -36.47 -20.67 1.67
N LEU A 177 -35.91 -19.95 2.66
CA LEU A 177 -35.40 -20.38 3.98
C LEU A 177 -35.38 -21.91 4.18
N SER A 178 -34.51 -22.61 3.44
CA SER A 178 -34.27 -24.02 3.72
C SER A 178 -33.37 -24.04 4.95
N ASP A 179 -34.02 -24.27 6.09
CA ASP A 179 -33.50 -24.37 7.46
C ASP A 179 -32.54 -25.55 7.61
N THR A 180 -31.56 -25.64 6.72
CA THR A 180 -30.62 -26.74 6.62
C THR A 180 -29.64 -26.61 7.78
N THR A 181 -29.79 -27.55 8.70
CA THR A 181 -29.11 -27.72 9.98
C THR A 181 -27.61 -28.02 9.87
N CYS A 182 -26.88 -27.37 8.95
CA CYS A 182 -25.45 -27.54 8.85
C CYS A 182 -24.76 -27.10 10.15
N THR A 183 -23.84 -27.93 10.62
CA THR A 183 -22.98 -27.63 11.77
C THR A 183 -22.25 -26.29 11.55
N PRO A 184 -22.11 -25.44 12.56
CA PRO A 184 -21.45 -24.14 12.42
C PRO A 184 -20.04 -24.30 11.85
N PHE A 185 -19.71 -23.52 10.82
CA PHE A 185 -18.41 -23.59 10.14
C PHE A 185 -17.22 -23.32 11.09
N ALA A 186 -17.47 -22.62 12.21
CA ALA A 186 -16.50 -22.35 13.26
C ALA A 186 -15.96 -23.62 13.91
N GLU A 187 -16.85 -24.59 14.15
CA GLU A 187 -16.51 -25.87 14.80
C GLU A 187 -15.68 -26.75 13.85
N LEU A 188 -15.86 -26.55 12.55
CA LEU A 188 -15.14 -27.26 11.50
C LEU A 188 -13.76 -26.66 11.23
N THR A 189 -13.52 -25.39 11.58
CA THR A 189 -12.28 -24.65 11.25
C THR A 189 -11.71 -23.85 12.43
N PRO A 190 -11.43 -24.48 13.59
CA PRO A 190 -11.05 -23.79 14.82
C PRO A 190 -9.74 -22.97 14.72
N ARG A 191 -8.89 -23.30 13.75
CA ARG A 191 -7.61 -22.62 13.50
C ARG A 191 -7.68 -21.51 12.47
N LEU A 192 -8.85 -21.22 11.89
CA LEU A 192 -8.97 -20.18 10.86
C LEU A 192 -8.59 -18.82 11.46
N ARG A 193 -7.61 -18.15 10.85
CA ARG A 193 -7.11 -16.84 11.30
C ARG A 193 -7.08 -15.81 10.19
N LYS A 194 -7.10 -16.23 8.92
CA LYS A 194 -7.03 -15.33 7.77
C LYS A 194 -8.12 -15.68 6.77
N LEU A 195 -8.95 -14.71 6.44
CA LEU A 195 -10.06 -14.86 5.50
C LEU A 195 -9.95 -13.81 4.41
N ALA A 196 -9.97 -14.24 3.16
CA ALA A 196 -10.10 -13.37 1.99
C ALA A 196 -11.33 -13.77 1.18
N ILE A 197 -12.20 -12.82 0.87
CA ILE A 197 -13.41 -13.07 0.09
C ILE A 197 -13.46 -12.05 -1.05
N ALA A 198 -13.75 -12.51 -2.26
CA ALA A 198 -14.09 -11.66 -3.39
C ALA A 198 -15.52 -11.92 -3.87
N TYR A 199 -16.26 -10.84 -4.16
CA TYR A 199 -17.62 -10.79 -4.71
C TYR A 199 -18.74 -11.17 -3.74
N HIS A 200 -18.83 -12.44 -3.34
CA HIS A 200 -19.93 -12.92 -2.51
C HIS A 200 -19.43 -13.59 -1.24
N MET A 201 -19.97 -13.18 -0.09
CA MET A 201 -19.69 -13.78 1.21
C MET A 201 -20.84 -14.70 1.62
N PRO A 202 -20.65 -16.03 1.64
CA PRO A 202 -21.70 -16.98 2.03
C PRO A 202 -22.21 -16.73 3.46
N ALA A 203 -23.53 -16.75 3.66
CA ALA A 203 -24.16 -16.47 4.96
C ALA A 203 -23.61 -17.34 6.11
N HIS A 204 -23.37 -18.63 5.87
CA HIS A 204 -22.81 -19.53 6.89
C HIS A 204 -21.41 -19.08 7.37
N ILE A 205 -20.58 -18.51 6.48
CA ILE A 205 -19.28 -17.91 6.83
C ILE A 205 -19.51 -16.63 7.64
N GLN A 206 -20.50 -15.81 7.24
CA GLN A 206 -20.86 -14.58 7.93
C GLN A 206 -21.21 -14.78 9.40
N HIS A 207 -21.88 -15.89 9.73
CA HIS A 207 -22.34 -16.11 11.10
C HIS A 207 -21.40 -16.98 11.93
N SER A 208 -20.56 -17.78 11.28
CA SER A 208 -19.72 -18.76 11.99
C SER A 208 -18.30 -18.29 12.24
N VAL A 209 -17.73 -17.46 11.37
CA VAL A 209 -16.30 -17.13 11.51
C VAL A 209 -16.07 -16.20 12.72
N SER A 210 -15.04 -16.55 13.49
CA SER A 210 -14.60 -15.85 14.70
C SER A 210 -13.07 -15.90 14.81
N HIS A 211 -12.51 -15.11 15.73
CA HIS A 211 -11.07 -15.09 16.05
C HIS A 211 -10.14 -14.80 14.85
N LEU A 212 -10.62 -14.05 13.85
CA LEU A 212 -9.77 -13.65 12.73
C LEU A 212 -8.68 -12.68 13.19
N THR A 213 -7.53 -12.78 12.51
CA THR A 213 -6.41 -11.84 12.61
C THR A 213 -6.26 -11.02 11.32
N HIS A 214 -6.69 -11.56 10.18
CA HIS A 214 -6.64 -10.91 8.88
C HIS A 214 -7.95 -11.12 8.15
N LEU A 215 -8.56 -10.03 7.67
CA LEU A 215 -9.76 -10.05 6.85
C LEU A 215 -9.52 -9.20 5.60
N ALA A 216 -9.76 -9.76 4.42
CA ALA A 216 -9.80 -9.01 3.17
C ALA A 216 -11.11 -9.26 2.43
N LEU A 217 -11.72 -8.18 1.97
CA LEU A 217 -12.94 -8.17 1.17
C LEU A 217 -12.66 -7.47 -0.15
N TYR A 218 -13.01 -8.10 -1.27
CA TYR A 218 -12.81 -7.55 -2.61
C TYR A 218 -14.13 -7.58 -3.36
N TYR A 219 -14.52 -6.50 -4.03
CA TYR A 219 -15.69 -6.49 -4.90
C TYR A 219 -16.99 -6.96 -4.21
N THR A 220 -17.05 -6.91 -2.87
CA THR A 220 -18.16 -7.44 -2.10
C THR A 220 -19.31 -6.46 -2.10
N GLY A 221 -20.50 -6.91 -2.50
CA GLY A 221 -21.69 -6.05 -2.54
C GLY A 221 -22.10 -5.51 -1.17
N GLN A 222 -22.59 -4.27 -1.11
CA GLN A 222 -22.93 -3.58 0.14
C GLN A 222 -23.91 -4.37 1.05
N ILE A 223 -24.85 -5.10 0.46
CA ILE A 223 -25.88 -5.85 1.20
C ILE A 223 -25.25 -6.96 2.04
N SER A 224 -24.31 -7.72 1.48
CA SER A 224 -23.61 -8.79 2.19
C SER A 224 -22.65 -8.26 3.27
N THR A 225 -22.26 -6.99 3.19
CA THR A 225 -21.30 -6.38 4.11
C THR A 225 -21.92 -5.66 5.30
N ARG A 226 -23.25 -5.56 5.44
CA ARG A 226 -23.81 -4.81 6.58
C ARG A 226 -23.82 -5.61 7.87
N ASP A 227 -24.78 -6.50 8.06
CA ASP A 227 -24.92 -7.14 9.37
C ASP A 227 -23.88 -8.26 9.56
N GLY A 228 -23.68 -9.09 8.53
CA GLY A 228 -22.71 -10.19 8.59
C GLY A 228 -21.26 -9.76 8.77
N LEU A 229 -20.83 -8.64 8.18
CA LEU A 229 -19.47 -8.14 8.39
C LEU A 229 -19.28 -7.60 9.82
N LEU A 230 -20.22 -6.78 10.30
CA LEU A 230 -20.15 -6.25 11.67
C LEU A 230 -20.12 -7.39 12.69
N ASP A 231 -20.89 -8.46 12.43
CA ASP A 231 -20.87 -9.68 13.22
C ASP A 231 -19.51 -10.40 13.19
N ILE A 232 -18.87 -10.51 12.01
CA ILE A 232 -17.51 -11.08 11.90
C ILE A 232 -16.50 -10.24 12.68
N LEU A 233 -16.57 -8.90 12.57
CA LEU A 233 -15.67 -7.98 13.26
C LEU A 233 -15.85 -8.10 14.78
N GLU A 234 -17.08 -8.11 15.27
CA GLU A 234 -17.36 -8.25 16.71
C GLU A 234 -16.87 -9.59 17.28
N ARG A 235 -16.99 -10.68 16.52
CA ARG A 235 -16.45 -12.00 16.92
C ARG A 235 -14.95 -12.15 16.71
N SER A 236 -14.26 -11.12 16.22
CA SER A 236 -12.82 -11.14 15.90
C SER A 236 -12.04 -10.03 16.59
N PRO A 237 -12.03 -9.97 17.94
CA PRO A 237 -11.33 -8.91 18.68
C PRO A 237 -9.80 -8.90 18.48
N HIS A 238 -9.23 -10.01 17.98
CA HIS A 238 -7.81 -10.13 17.64
C HIS A 238 -7.48 -9.74 16.20
N LEU A 239 -8.40 -9.09 15.48
CA LEU A 239 -8.16 -8.64 14.11
C LEU A 239 -7.01 -7.62 14.10
N GLN A 240 -6.00 -7.87 13.27
CA GLN A 240 -4.80 -7.03 13.12
C GLN A 240 -4.77 -6.32 11.78
N TYR A 241 -5.41 -6.91 10.76
CA TYR A 241 -5.40 -6.41 9.40
C TYR A 241 -6.80 -6.50 8.78
N LEU A 242 -7.32 -5.36 8.34
CA LEU A 242 -8.57 -5.25 7.60
C LEU A 242 -8.30 -4.61 6.24
N LEU A 243 -8.66 -5.30 5.16
CA LEU A 243 -8.56 -4.82 3.79
C LEU A 243 -9.95 -4.84 3.13
N ILE A 244 -10.36 -3.74 2.53
CA ILE A 244 -11.61 -3.62 1.78
C ILE A 244 -11.28 -3.02 0.43
N VAL A 245 -11.65 -3.70 -0.65
CA VAL A 245 -11.35 -3.31 -2.03
C VAL A 245 -12.64 -3.22 -2.84
N ASP A 246 -12.91 -2.06 -3.44
CA ASP A 246 -14.03 -1.77 -4.36
C ASP A 246 -15.36 -2.42 -3.90
N PRO A 247 -15.98 -1.97 -2.80
CA PRO A 247 -17.29 -2.48 -2.43
C PRO A 247 -18.28 -2.13 -3.56
N THR A 248 -18.69 -3.12 -4.35
CA THR A 248 -19.50 -2.86 -5.54
C THR A 248 -20.88 -2.34 -5.14
N ASN A 249 -21.20 -1.14 -5.59
CA ASN A 249 -22.55 -0.62 -5.61
C ASN A 249 -23.31 -1.28 -6.76
N HIS A 250 -24.03 -2.36 -6.49
CA HIS A 250 -25.06 -2.83 -7.42
C HIS A 250 -26.22 -1.83 -7.37
N THR A 251 -26.13 -0.79 -8.20
CA THR A 251 -27.00 0.40 -8.30
C THR A 251 -28.49 0.13 -8.58
N GLY A 252 -28.92 -1.14 -8.62
CA GLY A 252 -30.28 -1.52 -9.02
C GLY A 252 -31.27 -1.71 -7.87
N THR A 253 -30.82 -1.90 -6.64
CA THR A 253 -31.71 -2.20 -5.51
C THR A 253 -31.72 -1.04 -4.53
N HIS A 254 -32.74 -0.19 -4.63
CA HIS A 254 -33.06 0.82 -3.62
C HIS A 254 -33.31 0.12 -2.28
N VAL A 255 -32.28 -0.06 -1.46
CA VAL A 255 -32.43 -0.56 -0.09
C VAL A 255 -33.28 0.46 0.68
N PRO A 256 -34.43 0.07 1.26
CA PRO A 256 -35.27 0.99 2.00
C PRO A 256 -34.47 1.62 3.16
N ALA A 257 -34.52 2.96 3.25
CA ALA A 257 -33.76 3.76 4.21
C ALA A 257 -34.09 3.48 5.69
N SER A 258 -35.09 2.63 5.96
CA SER A 258 -35.54 2.26 7.30
C SER A 258 -34.69 1.15 7.90
N ILE A 259 -33.40 1.41 8.13
CA ILE A 259 -32.63 0.59 9.07
C ILE A 259 -33.03 1.02 10.47
N GLY A 260 -33.48 0.07 11.29
CA GLY A 260 -34.00 0.31 12.63
C GLY A 260 -33.08 1.18 13.48
N VAL A 261 -33.69 2.14 14.18
CA VAL A 261 -33.05 3.13 15.08
C VAL A 261 -32.12 2.48 16.12
N GLY A 262 -32.25 1.17 16.38
CA GLY A 262 -31.40 0.42 17.31
C GLY A 262 -29.94 0.23 16.89
N ALA A 263 -29.60 0.28 15.60
CA ALA A 263 -28.23 0.00 15.14
C ALA A 263 -27.24 1.16 15.37
N ALA A 264 -27.72 2.37 15.70
CA ALA A 264 -26.88 3.56 15.79
C ALA A 264 -25.84 3.54 16.94
N HIS A 265 -25.96 2.61 17.90
CA HIS A 265 -25.11 2.57 19.09
C HIS A 265 -24.12 1.40 19.10
N ARG A 266 -24.10 0.55 18.07
CA ARG A 266 -23.20 -0.61 18.04
C ARG A 266 -21.76 -0.13 17.84
N ARG A 267 -20.89 -0.32 18.84
CA ARG A 267 -19.45 -0.09 18.71
C ARG A 267 -18.70 -1.39 18.85
N ILE A 268 -17.77 -1.63 17.94
CA ILE A 268 -17.01 -2.86 17.82
C ILE A 268 -15.55 -2.55 18.17
N PRO A 269 -15.10 -2.92 19.39
CA PRO A 269 -13.71 -2.69 19.78
C PRO A 269 -12.78 -3.67 19.08
N LEU A 270 -11.83 -3.15 18.31
CA LEU A 270 -10.77 -3.92 17.67
C LEU A 270 -9.39 -3.51 18.22
N PRO A 271 -9.07 -3.83 19.50
CA PRO A 271 -7.90 -3.30 20.21
C PRO A 271 -6.55 -3.73 19.62
N HIS A 272 -6.55 -4.75 18.75
CA HIS A 272 -5.35 -5.26 18.10
C HIS A 272 -5.24 -4.82 16.64
N LEU A 273 -6.16 -3.99 16.14
CA LEU A 273 -6.19 -3.60 14.74
C LEU A 273 -5.04 -2.65 14.42
N ARG A 274 -4.03 -3.18 13.73
CA ARG A 274 -2.84 -2.42 13.36
C ARG A 274 -3.00 -1.72 12.02
N ARG A 275 -3.84 -2.26 11.13
CA ARG A 275 -3.97 -1.75 9.76
C ARG A 275 -5.38 -1.86 9.24
N VAL A 276 -5.84 -0.75 8.68
CA VAL A 276 -7.05 -0.69 7.85
C VAL A 276 -6.63 -0.22 6.47
N TYR A 277 -6.98 -0.96 5.44
CA TYR A 277 -6.67 -0.62 4.06
C TYR A 277 -7.95 -0.59 3.24
N LEU A 278 -8.24 0.56 2.63
CA LEU A 278 -9.38 0.78 1.77
C LEU A 278 -8.83 1.03 0.36
N TYR A 279 -9.12 0.16 -0.60
CA TYR A 279 -8.69 0.30 -1.98
C TYR A 279 -9.88 0.51 -2.91
N ASP A 280 -9.79 1.46 -3.82
CA ASP A 280 -10.85 1.82 -4.76
C ASP A 280 -12.20 2.04 -4.08
N VAL A 281 -12.17 2.57 -2.85
CA VAL A 281 -13.37 2.79 -2.04
C VAL A 281 -13.84 4.22 -2.18
N TRP A 282 -15.12 4.38 -2.51
CA TRP A 282 -15.77 5.69 -2.59
C TRP A 282 -16.28 6.06 -1.20
N MET A 283 -15.64 7.04 -0.56
CA MET A 283 -16.05 7.44 0.79
C MET A 283 -17.39 8.18 0.84
N SER A 284 -17.89 8.68 -0.32
CA SER A 284 -19.29 9.14 -0.45
C SER A 284 -20.30 8.02 -0.24
N GLU A 285 -19.88 6.76 -0.38
CA GLU A 285 -20.74 5.64 -0.09
C GLU A 285 -21.03 5.59 1.41
N ILE A 286 -22.30 5.77 1.73
CA ILE A 286 -22.87 5.65 3.07
C ILE A 286 -22.49 4.29 3.70
N GLY A 287 -22.15 3.26 2.89
CA GLY A 287 -21.72 1.96 3.38
C GLY A 287 -20.43 2.01 4.21
N ILE A 288 -19.36 2.57 3.66
CA ILE A 288 -18.02 2.48 4.26
C ILE A 288 -17.84 3.48 5.39
N SER A 289 -18.31 4.72 5.20
CA SER A 289 -18.34 5.71 6.27
C SER A 289 -19.09 5.17 7.50
N ARG A 290 -20.24 4.52 7.28
CA ARG A 290 -21.02 3.87 8.33
C ARG A 290 -20.30 2.66 8.93
N LEU A 291 -19.69 1.79 8.12
CA LEU A 291 -18.90 0.66 8.63
C LEU A 291 -17.81 1.15 9.59
N LEU A 292 -17.03 2.14 9.16
CA LEU A 292 -15.95 2.71 9.96
C LEU A 292 -16.46 3.44 11.21
N SER A 293 -17.68 4.00 11.19
CA SER A 293 -18.30 4.62 12.37
C SER A 293 -18.63 3.61 13.49
N PHE A 294 -18.71 2.32 13.15
CA PHE A 294 -18.97 1.25 14.12
C PHE A 294 -17.70 0.63 14.70
N ILE A 295 -16.51 0.99 14.23
CA ILE A 295 -15.26 0.34 14.62
C ILE A 295 -14.43 1.28 15.51
N ASP A 296 -14.09 0.81 16.71
CA ASP A 296 -13.10 1.47 17.56
C ASP A 296 -11.72 0.83 17.32
N VAL A 297 -10.69 1.65 17.07
CA VAL A 297 -9.32 1.20 16.78
C VAL A 297 -8.31 1.80 17.75
N PRO A 298 -7.15 1.14 17.97
CA PRO A 298 -6.10 1.72 18.79
C PRO A 298 -5.42 2.92 18.11
N ASP A 299 -4.78 3.77 18.91
CA ASP A 299 -4.14 5.00 18.41
C ASP A 299 -2.97 4.72 17.43
N ASP A 300 -2.37 3.53 17.50
CA ASP A 300 -1.28 3.09 16.63
C ASP A 300 -1.75 2.41 15.33
N CYS A 301 -3.06 2.39 15.07
CA CYS A 301 -3.63 1.87 13.83
C CYS A 301 -3.18 2.71 12.61
N ASP A 302 -2.74 2.05 11.54
CA ASP A 302 -2.39 2.66 10.25
C ASP A 302 -3.58 2.53 9.29
N LEU A 303 -4.28 3.64 9.02
CA LEU A 303 -5.38 3.69 8.07
C LEU A 303 -4.85 4.13 6.71
N ARG A 304 -5.08 3.31 5.70
CA ARG A 304 -4.68 3.59 4.32
C ARG A 304 -5.88 3.55 3.41
N ILE A 305 -5.97 4.52 2.52
CA ILE A 305 -7.03 4.69 1.55
C ILE A 305 -6.32 4.88 0.23
N LYS A 306 -6.66 4.11 -0.79
CA LYS A 306 -6.09 4.21 -2.13
C LYS A 306 -7.23 4.27 -3.13
N SER A 307 -7.30 5.28 -3.99
CA SER A 307 -8.25 5.27 -5.11
C SER A 307 -7.72 4.42 -6.25
N GLY A 308 -8.59 3.65 -6.91
CA GLY A 308 -8.24 2.88 -8.09
C GLY A 308 -8.30 3.74 -9.36
N PRO A 309 -7.65 3.29 -10.44
CA PRO A 309 -7.61 3.99 -11.72
C PRO A 309 -8.91 3.83 -12.53
N SER A 310 -9.89 3.06 -12.03
CA SER A 310 -11.06 2.60 -12.78
C SER A 310 -12.00 3.71 -13.27
N TYR A 311 -11.80 4.95 -12.81
CA TYR A 311 -12.84 5.98 -12.85
C TYR A 311 -12.36 7.23 -13.61
N ASN A 312 -12.98 7.46 -14.77
CA ASN A 312 -12.76 8.60 -15.68
C ASN A 312 -13.29 9.95 -15.16
N TYR A 313 -13.40 10.15 -13.85
CA TYR A 313 -14.03 11.34 -13.31
C TYR A 313 -13.01 12.45 -13.03
N MET A 314 -13.23 13.59 -13.68
CA MET A 314 -12.50 14.86 -13.52
C MET A 314 -12.69 15.53 -12.13
N ASP A 315 -13.32 14.86 -11.17
CA ASP A 315 -13.70 15.45 -9.89
C ASP A 315 -13.08 14.67 -8.72
N VAL A 316 -11.76 14.83 -8.56
CA VAL A 316 -10.96 14.24 -7.47
C VAL A 316 -11.23 15.01 -6.18
N ARG A 317 -12.43 14.87 -5.62
CA ARG A 317 -12.73 15.49 -4.31
C ARG A 317 -12.28 14.56 -3.19
N ILE A 318 -11.18 14.92 -2.52
CA ILE A 318 -10.81 14.31 -1.23
C ILE A 318 -11.77 14.75 -0.11
N SER A 319 -12.69 15.68 -0.38
CA SER A 319 -13.76 16.09 0.54
C SER A 319 -14.66 14.94 1.02
N LEU A 320 -14.48 13.73 0.48
CA LEU A 320 -15.25 12.55 0.85
C LEU A 320 -14.75 11.86 2.12
N LEU A 321 -13.58 12.19 2.68
CA LEU A 321 -13.24 11.67 4.02
C LEU A 321 -14.22 12.29 5.04
N PRO A 322 -15.06 11.49 5.71
CA PRO A 322 -16.00 11.99 6.70
C PRO A 322 -15.28 12.79 7.78
N SER A 323 -16.01 13.71 8.43
CA SER A 323 -15.49 14.41 9.59
C SER A 323 -15.03 13.41 10.66
N PRO A 324 -13.98 13.67 11.45
CA PRO A 324 -13.64 12.91 12.64
C PRO A 324 -14.80 12.85 13.64
N ALA A 325 -15.75 13.78 13.57
CA ALA A 325 -17.00 13.70 14.29
C ALA A 325 -17.87 12.50 13.85
N ASP A 326 -17.84 12.17 12.55
CA ASP A 326 -18.57 11.04 11.95
C ASP A 326 -17.73 9.75 11.96
N LEU A 327 -16.41 9.90 11.98
CA LEU A 327 -15.41 8.84 11.98
C LEU A 327 -14.54 8.92 13.23
N HIS A 328 -15.03 8.34 14.33
CA HIS A 328 -14.26 8.21 15.56
C HIS A 328 -12.87 7.60 15.35
N ILE A 329 -12.74 6.71 14.36
CA ILE A 329 -11.47 6.11 13.96
C ILE A 329 -10.37 7.17 13.71
N LEU A 330 -10.73 8.30 13.08
CA LEU A 330 -9.79 9.38 12.74
C LEU A 330 -9.35 10.20 13.95
N GLN A 331 -10.08 10.12 15.08
CA GLN A 331 -9.70 10.81 16.32
C GLN A 331 -8.51 10.12 17.00
N HIS A 332 -8.35 8.82 16.79
CA HIS A 332 -7.35 7.98 17.45
C HIS A 332 -6.14 7.70 16.55
N ILE A 333 -6.38 7.53 15.25
CA ILE A 333 -5.33 7.15 14.31
C ILE A 333 -4.22 8.21 14.24
N ARG A 334 -3.00 7.81 14.62
CA ARG A 334 -1.78 8.63 14.45
C ARG A 334 -1.35 8.73 12.99
N ARG A 335 -1.79 7.83 12.11
CA ARG A 335 -1.32 7.73 10.72
C ARG A 335 -2.44 7.34 9.76
N VAL A 336 -2.88 8.30 8.96
CA VAL A 336 -3.77 8.13 7.81
C VAL A 336 -2.94 8.29 6.54
N VAL A 337 -3.09 7.45 5.54
CA VAL A 337 -2.45 7.56 4.22
C VAL A 337 -3.55 7.50 3.19
N VAL A 338 -3.60 8.44 2.27
CA VAL A 338 -4.63 8.59 1.24
C VAL A 338 -3.93 8.69 -0.12
N GLU A 339 -3.67 7.57 -0.76
CA GLU A 339 -3.17 7.51 -2.13
C GLU A 339 -4.29 7.79 -3.14
N ILE A 340 -4.07 8.74 -4.03
CA ILE A 340 -4.99 9.18 -5.07
C ILE A 340 -4.37 8.93 -6.43
N ALA A 341 -4.81 7.86 -7.10
CA ALA A 341 -4.51 7.66 -8.50
C ALA A 341 -5.30 8.67 -9.34
N ALA A 342 -4.63 9.42 -10.22
CA ALA A 342 -5.30 10.17 -11.29
C ALA A 342 -4.71 9.73 -12.63
N GLN A 343 -5.59 9.48 -13.61
CA GLN A 343 -5.20 9.05 -14.94
C GLN A 343 -5.29 10.26 -15.89
N GLU A 344 -4.16 10.79 -16.35
CA GLU A 344 -4.17 11.91 -17.31
C GLU A 344 -4.33 11.44 -18.76
N THR A 345 -3.77 10.29 -19.17
CA THR A 345 -3.91 9.72 -20.52
C THR A 345 -3.73 8.19 -20.53
N GLU A 346 -4.14 7.49 -21.60
CA GLU A 346 -3.93 6.03 -21.76
C GLU A 346 -2.45 5.62 -21.89
N ASP A 347 -1.58 6.55 -22.35
CA ASP A 347 -0.16 6.28 -22.63
C ASP A 347 0.79 6.63 -21.46
N GLU A 348 0.37 7.47 -20.52
CA GLU A 348 1.21 7.78 -19.37
C GLU A 348 1.15 6.64 -18.34
N ARG A 349 2.32 6.03 -18.10
CA ARG A 349 2.52 5.07 -17.01
C ARG A 349 1.95 5.65 -15.72
N ARG A 350 1.02 4.91 -15.11
CA ARG A 350 0.27 5.21 -13.88
C ARG A 350 1.09 6.08 -12.92
N ARG A 351 0.67 7.33 -12.74
CA ARG A 351 1.23 8.23 -11.73
C ARG A 351 0.20 8.37 -10.60
N HIS A 352 0.62 8.11 -9.37
CA HIS A 352 -0.26 8.10 -8.20
C HIS A 352 0.08 9.29 -7.32
N SER A 353 -0.79 10.29 -7.19
CA SER A 353 -0.62 11.27 -6.11
C SER A 353 -0.92 10.59 -4.77
N CYS A 354 -0.36 11.04 -3.66
CA CYS A 354 -0.61 10.44 -2.36
C CYS A 354 -0.58 11.46 -1.23
N MET A 355 -1.67 11.62 -0.53
CA MET A 355 -1.77 12.34 0.73
C MET A 355 -1.52 11.40 1.91
N ALA A 356 -1.09 11.88 3.07
CA ALA A 356 -1.05 11.14 4.32
C ALA A 356 -1.11 12.11 5.50
N VAL A 357 -1.88 11.84 6.55
CA VAL A 357 -1.83 12.55 7.82
C VAL A 357 -1.02 11.73 8.81
N HIS A 358 0.04 12.27 9.41
CA HIS A 358 0.79 11.61 10.48
C HIS A 358 1.04 12.57 11.64
N SER A 359 0.55 12.26 12.84
CA SER A 359 0.75 13.05 14.06
C SER A 359 0.45 14.55 13.87
N GLY A 360 -0.67 14.87 13.21
CA GLY A 360 -1.07 16.26 12.89
C GLY A 360 -0.34 16.89 11.70
N THR A 361 0.60 16.17 11.07
CA THR A 361 1.28 16.61 9.84
C THR A 361 0.59 16.03 8.61
N LEU A 362 0.11 16.87 7.70
CA LEU A 362 -0.43 16.45 6.41
C LEU A 362 0.68 16.39 5.36
N PHE A 363 1.07 15.21 4.94
CA PHE A 363 1.86 14.93 3.76
C PHE A 363 0.97 14.93 2.51
N VAL A 364 1.41 15.55 1.42
CA VAL A 364 0.73 15.57 0.13
C VAL A 364 1.76 15.39 -0.95
N THR A 365 1.68 14.31 -1.71
CA THR A 365 2.59 13.96 -2.79
C THR A 365 1.87 14.07 -4.11
N VAL A 366 2.39 14.90 -4.99
CA VAL A 366 1.73 15.27 -6.24
C VAL A 366 2.53 14.68 -7.38
N HIS A 367 1.96 13.67 -8.04
CA HIS A 367 2.59 12.98 -9.18
C HIS A 367 1.99 13.34 -10.54
N CYS A 368 0.92 14.14 -10.56
CA CYS A 368 0.25 14.59 -11.77
C CYS A 368 -0.32 16.00 -11.56
N SER A 369 -0.72 16.66 -12.65
CA SER A 369 -1.36 17.97 -12.63
C SER A 369 -2.81 17.84 -12.15
N ILE A 370 -2.98 17.70 -10.84
CA ILE A 370 -4.31 17.76 -10.23
C ILE A 370 -4.70 19.23 -10.06
N ASP A 371 -5.66 19.67 -10.86
CA ASP A 371 -6.40 20.92 -10.64
C ASP A 371 -7.68 20.54 -9.84
N ASN A 372 -8.03 21.28 -8.77
CA ASN A 372 -9.18 21.05 -7.88
C ASN A 372 -9.03 20.00 -6.75
N LEU A 373 -7.94 20.03 -5.99
CA LEU A 373 -7.82 19.21 -4.78
C LEU A 373 -8.57 19.87 -3.61
N THR A 374 -9.69 19.27 -3.23
CA THR A 374 -10.44 19.70 -2.03
C THR A 374 -10.08 18.80 -0.86
N PHE A 375 -9.58 19.39 0.23
CA PHE A 375 -9.34 18.68 1.48
C PHE A 375 -10.61 18.62 2.31
N PRO A 376 -10.77 17.57 3.12
CA PRO A 376 -11.86 17.54 4.06
C PRO A 376 -11.66 18.60 5.15
N ALA A 377 -12.74 19.30 5.52
CA ALA A 377 -12.72 20.47 6.41
C ALA A 377 -12.02 20.24 7.77
N TRP A 378 -11.99 18.99 8.22
CA TRP A 378 -11.36 18.59 9.48
C TRP A 378 -9.84 18.50 9.40
N ALA A 379 -9.27 18.11 8.26
CA ALA A 379 -7.81 18.09 8.06
C ALA A 379 -7.24 19.51 8.14
N VAL A 380 -8.12 20.48 7.95
CA VAL A 380 -7.84 21.89 7.73
C VAL A 380 -8.08 22.74 9.01
N GLY A 381 -8.43 22.10 10.14
CA GLY A 381 -8.54 22.78 11.44
C GLY A 381 -9.68 23.79 11.57
N SER A 382 -10.62 23.82 10.61
CA SER A 382 -11.77 24.72 10.66
C SER A 382 -12.73 24.44 11.83
N ASP A 383 -12.72 23.22 12.36
CA ASP A 383 -13.53 22.85 13.53
C ASP A 383 -12.71 23.00 14.82
N ALA A 384 -12.83 24.18 15.45
CA ALA A 384 -12.19 24.51 16.72
C ALA A 384 -12.52 23.49 17.84
N ARG A 385 -13.56 22.67 17.68
CA ARG A 385 -13.98 21.65 18.66
C ARG A 385 -13.07 20.44 18.70
N LEU A 386 -12.34 20.14 17.62
CA LEU A 386 -11.47 18.96 17.54
C LEU A 386 -10.14 19.14 18.27
N GLY A 387 -9.90 20.29 18.91
CA GLY A 387 -8.68 20.53 19.69
C GLY A 387 -7.42 20.37 18.85
N VAL A 388 -7.50 20.70 17.55
CA VAL A 388 -6.37 20.59 16.62
C VAL A 388 -5.20 21.37 17.22
N SER A 389 -4.07 20.68 17.39
CA SER A 389 -2.84 21.23 17.92
C SER A 389 -2.51 22.58 17.25
N SER A 390 -1.98 23.52 18.04
CA SER A 390 -1.50 24.82 17.57
C SER A 390 -0.42 24.73 16.48
N ASP A 391 0.08 23.52 16.19
CA ASP A 391 1.20 23.26 15.29
C ASP A 391 0.75 22.59 13.99
N ALA A 392 -0.19 23.20 13.26
CA ALA A 392 -0.59 22.71 11.94
C ALA A 392 0.62 22.70 10.98
N HIS A 393 0.97 21.51 10.48
CA HIS A 393 2.13 21.28 9.60
C HIS A 393 1.70 20.58 8.31
N LEU A 394 2.00 21.20 7.17
CA LEU A 394 1.79 20.65 5.83
C LEU A 394 3.14 20.33 5.19
N VAL A 395 3.32 19.12 4.66
CA VAL A 395 4.47 18.67 3.88
C VAL A 395 3.99 18.35 2.47
N ILE A 396 4.41 19.12 1.47
CA ILE A 396 4.05 18.92 0.06
C ILE A 396 5.27 18.40 -0.69
N ILE A 397 5.15 17.25 -1.34
CA ILE A 397 6.19 16.61 -2.13
C ILE A 397 5.75 16.62 -3.59
N ILE A 398 6.43 17.43 -4.40
CA ILE A 398 6.08 17.66 -5.80
C ILE A 398 7.02 16.83 -6.66
N LEU A 399 6.46 15.77 -7.26
CA LEU A 399 7.18 14.82 -8.10
C LEU A 399 6.87 15.01 -9.60
N ALA A 400 5.88 15.84 -9.91
CA ALA A 400 5.50 16.20 -11.27
C ALA A 400 5.55 17.71 -11.52
N ARG A 401 5.52 18.08 -12.79
CA ARG A 401 5.44 19.48 -13.23
C ARG A 401 4.06 20.03 -12.90
N LEU A 402 4.02 21.11 -12.13
CA LEU A 402 2.81 21.92 -11.93
C LEU A 402 2.58 22.77 -13.18
N ARG A 403 1.32 22.87 -13.61
CA ARG A 403 0.95 23.79 -14.68
C ARG A 403 1.24 25.24 -14.25
N PRO A 404 1.73 26.11 -15.15
CA PRO A 404 1.72 27.54 -14.92
C PRO A 404 0.27 27.94 -14.62
N ARG A 405 0.00 28.49 -13.43
CA ARG A 405 -1.35 28.78 -12.87
C ARG A 405 -2.11 27.59 -12.28
N SER A 406 -1.43 26.54 -11.85
CA SER A 406 -2.09 25.52 -11.02
C SER A 406 -2.76 26.17 -9.82
N THR A 407 -4.08 25.98 -9.68
CA THR A 407 -4.86 26.48 -8.54
C THR A 407 -4.72 25.57 -7.33
N LEU A 408 -4.03 24.43 -7.47
CA LEU A 408 -3.82 23.45 -6.42
C LEU A 408 -3.32 24.12 -5.13
N LEU A 409 -2.14 24.74 -5.15
CA LEU A 409 -1.58 25.35 -3.95
C LEU A 409 -2.44 26.49 -3.38
N PRO A 410 -2.92 27.45 -4.18
CA PRO A 410 -3.84 28.46 -3.68
C PRO A 410 -5.09 27.86 -3.02
N GLU A 411 -5.70 26.83 -3.61
CA GLU A 411 -6.88 26.16 -3.05
C GLU A 411 -6.55 25.43 -1.74
N ILE A 412 -5.45 24.68 -1.69
CA ILE A 412 -4.94 24.00 -0.50
C ILE A 412 -4.76 24.99 0.65
N LEU A 413 -4.06 26.09 0.37
CA LEU A 413 -3.67 27.08 1.37
C LEU A 413 -4.84 28.01 1.76
N ASN A 414 -5.79 28.26 0.85
CA ASN A 414 -7.04 28.98 1.16
C ASN A 414 -7.95 28.18 2.06
N GLN A 415 -7.94 26.85 1.90
CA GLN A 415 -8.66 25.98 2.80
C GLN A 415 -8.07 26.10 4.21
N TRP A 416 -6.74 26.24 4.37
CA TRP A 416 -6.02 26.10 5.65
C TRP A 416 -5.47 27.41 6.25
N PRO A 417 -6.33 28.30 6.80
CA PRO A 417 -5.89 29.59 7.31
C PRO A 417 -4.93 29.50 8.51
N GLN A 418 -5.05 28.44 9.31
CA GLN A 418 -4.27 28.19 10.54
C GLN A 418 -2.94 27.45 10.29
N LEU A 419 -2.53 27.26 9.03
CA LEU A 419 -1.29 26.57 8.73
C LEU A 419 -0.09 27.34 9.29
N HIS A 420 0.66 26.74 10.22
CA HIS A 420 1.81 27.39 10.87
C HIS A 420 3.13 27.06 10.18
N THR A 421 3.29 25.80 9.76
CA THR A 421 4.51 25.31 9.09
C THR A 421 4.16 24.68 7.74
N LEU A 422 4.83 25.14 6.68
CA LEU A 422 4.77 24.55 5.35
C LEU A 422 6.13 23.98 4.99
N THR A 423 6.19 22.72 4.58
CA THR A 423 7.39 22.07 4.05
C THR A 423 7.15 21.68 2.61
N ILE A 424 8.06 22.05 1.72
CA ILE A 424 7.93 21.83 0.28
C ILE A 424 9.14 21.04 -0.18
N VAL A 425 8.92 19.89 -0.83
CA VAL A 425 9.95 19.08 -1.46
C VAL A 425 9.70 19.08 -2.95
N ASP A 426 10.35 19.99 -3.65
CA ASP A 426 10.34 20.07 -5.11
C ASP A 426 11.48 19.22 -5.66
N SER A 427 11.13 18.05 -6.19
CA SER A 427 12.13 17.11 -6.72
C SER A 427 12.67 17.52 -8.09
N GLY A 428 12.02 18.48 -8.77
CA GLY A 428 12.26 18.80 -10.17
C GLY A 428 11.90 17.62 -11.08
N ALA A 429 11.12 17.85 -12.13
CA ALA A 429 10.96 16.81 -13.15
C ALA A 429 12.32 16.56 -13.82
N ASN A 430 12.88 15.35 -13.68
CA ASN A 430 14.20 14.97 -14.23
C ASN A 430 14.33 15.10 -15.77
N THR A 431 13.33 15.61 -16.46
CA THR A 431 13.31 15.77 -17.92
C THR A 431 13.88 17.14 -18.32
N ALA A 432 15.14 17.15 -18.73
CA ALA A 432 15.92 18.34 -19.10
C ALA A 432 15.35 19.21 -20.24
N VAL A 433 14.27 18.78 -20.90
CA VAL A 433 13.76 19.38 -22.14
C VAL A 433 12.64 20.39 -21.86
N ASP A 434 12.09 20.43 -20.65
CA ASP A 434 10.85 21.16 -20.38
C ASP A 434 10.82 21.68 -18.93
N SER A 435 11.75 22.59 -18.61
CA SER A 435 11.93 23.20 -17.28
C SER A 435 10.81 24.19 -16.93
N GLY A 436 9.56 23.75 -16.92
CA GLY A 436 8.52 24.49 -16.23
C GLY A 436 8.88 24.57 -14.76
N ASP A 437 9.06 25.79 -14.28
CA ASP A 437 9.57 26.04 -12.95
C ASP A 437 8.45 25.83 -11.91
N ASN A 438 8.43 24.64 -11.29
CA ASN A 438 7.58 24.34 -10.15
C ASN A 438 7.76 25.42 -9.07
N THR A 439 9.00 25.86 -8.84
CA THR A 439 9.33 26.89 -7.84
C THR A 439 8.62 28.20 -8.18
N ALA A 440 8.59 28.62 -9.44
CA ALA A 440 7.85 29.81 -9.86
C ALA A 440 6.34 29.69 -9.61
N ALA A 441 5.74 28.53 -9.94
CA ALA A 441 4.30 28.29 -9.72
C ALA A 441 3.94 28.31 -8.24
N ILE A 442 4.76 27.68 -7.40
CA ILE A 442 4.58 27.65 -5.93
C ILE A 442 4.79 29.05 -5.34
N CYS A 443 5.83 29.77 -5.78
CA CYS A 443 6.10 31.14 -5.35
C CYS A 443 4.94 32.06 -5.72
N HIS A 444 4.43 31.99 -6.95
CA HIS A 444 3.26 32.77 -7.36
C HIS A 444 2.05 32.49 -6.46
N ALA A 445 1.76 31.21 -6.18
CA ALA A 445 0.67 30.82 -5.28
C ALA A 445 0.83 31.40 -3.85
N LEU A 446 2.05 31.39 -3.32
CA LEU A 446 2.35 31.96 -2.00
C LEU A 446 2.40 33.49 -1.99
N GLN A 447 2.66 34.14 -3.13
CA GLN A 447 2.71 35.60 -3.25
C GLN A 447 1.33 36.27 -3.29
N GLU A 448 0.25 35.55 -3.61
CA GLU A 448 -1.11 36.10 -3.71
C GLU A 448 -1.73 36.57 -2.36
N TYR A 449 -0.92 36.69 -1.30
CA TYR A 449 -1.31 37.28 -0.03
C TYR A 449 -1.65 38.77 -0.19
N LYS A 450 -2.92 39.14 0.04
CA LYS A 450 -3.40 40.53 0.01
C LYS A 450 -3.88 40.95 1.42
N PRO A 451 -3.07 41.71 2.18
CA PRO A 451 -3.42 42.15 3.53
C PRO A 451 -4.51 43.26 3.56
N ASP A 452 -4.65 44.02 2.47
CA ASP A 452 -5.32 45.33 2.51
C ASP A 452 -6.86 45.32 2.42
N TYR A 453 -7.50 44.14 2.35
CA TYR A 453 -8.97 44.08 2.43
C TYR A 453 -9.41 43.96 3.89
N ALA A 454 -9.57 45.11 4.53
CA ALA A 454 -10.12 45.25 5.87
C ALA A 454 -11.39 44.40 6.05
N ALA A 455 -11.28 43.40 6.93
CA ALA A 455 -12.35 42.64 7.57
C ALA A 455 -13.00 41.42 6.89
N ALA A 456 -12.76 41.06 5.62
CA ALA A 456 -13.53 39.94 5.00
C ALA A 456 -12.76 38.77 4.39
N ARG A 457 -11.47 38.91 4.04
CA ARG A 457 -10.69 37.79 3.49
C ARG A 457 -9.25 37.86 3.98
N LEU A 458 -9.01 37.27 5.15
CA LEU A 458 -7.66 36.95 5.62
C LEU A 458 -6.96 36.21 4.48
N GLY A 459 -5.86 36.76 3.96
CA GLY A 459 -5.15 36.19 2.81
C GLY A 459 -4.70 34.75 3.06
N VAL A 460 -4.22 34.10 1.99
CA VAL A 460 -3.80 32.70 1.97
C VAL A 460 -2.82 32.37 3.13
N CYS A 461 -3.19 31.42 4.01
CA CYS A 461 -2.47 31.03 5.24
C CYS A 461 -1.92 32.23 6.04
N HIS A 462 -2.81 33.08 6.54
CA HIS A 462 -2.42 34.26 7.30
C HIS A 462 -1.70 33.95 8.62
N GLU A 463 -1.72 32.71 9.11
CA GLU A 463 -0.93 32.29 10.29
C GLU A 463 0.40 31.60 9.93
N LEU A 464 0.79 31.54 8.65
CA LEU A 464 2.01 30.87 8.22
C LEU A 464 3.27 31.55 8.77
N ARG A 465 3.97 30.84 9.67
CA ARG A 465 5.18 31.33 10.34
C ARG A 465 6.45 30.75 9.75
N ARG A 466 6.43 29.50 9.28
CA ARG A 466 7.62 28.79 8.84
C ARG A 466 7.44 28.14 7.47
N ILE A 467 8.41 28.34 6.58
CA ILE A 467 8.51 27.61 5.30
C ILE A 467 9.84 26.87 5.24
N ASN A 468 9.80 25.54 5.10
CA ASN A 468 10.98 24.71 4.83
C ASN A 468 10.93 24.24 3.38
N TRP A 469 11.84 24.69 2.54
CA TRP A 469 11.83 24.41 1.11
C TRP A 469 13.05 23.58 0.72
N TYR A 470 12.83 22.46 0.05
CA TYR A 470 13.84 21.60 -0.54
C TYR A 470 13.66 21.63 -2.05
N THR A 471 14.59 22.24 -2.79
CA THR A 471 14.47 22.42 -4.24
C THR A 471 15.82 22.22 -4.93
N THR A 472 15.81 21.88 -6.22
CA THR A 472 16.98 21.89 -7.09
C THR A 472 17.12 23.20 -7.88
N HIS A 473 16.13 24.09 -7.79
CA HIS A 473 16.07 25.36 -8.49
C HIS A 473 16.73 26.51 -7.69
N PRO A 474 17.17 27.60 -8.35
CA PRO A 474 17.70 28.78 -7.67
C PRO A 474 16.75 29.34 -6.61
N ALA A 475 17.31 29.79 -5.48
CA ALA A 475 16.52 30.25 -4.34
C ALA A 475 15.97 31.69 -4.49
N ASP A 476 16.38 32.42 -5.54
CA ASP A 476 16.08 33.86 -5.70
C ASP A 476 14.57 34.16 -5.69
N GLU A 477 13.78 33.38 -6.42
CA GLU A 477 12.32 33.55 -6.47
C GLU A 477 11.66 33.25 -5.11
N ILE A 478 12.20 32.27 -4.37
CA ILE A 478 11.72 31.91 -3.03
C ILE A 478 11.99 33.07 -2.06
N TRP A 479 13.17 33.69 -2.16
CA TRP A 479 13.52 34.84 -1.33
C TRP A 479 12.71 36.08 -1.68
N GLU A 480 12.47 36.35 -2.97
CA GLU A 480 11.61 37.44 -3.40
C GLU A 480 10.19 37.25 -2.86
N MET A 481 9.64 36.04 -2.96
CA MET A 481 8.34 35.68 -2.39
C MET A 481 8.30 35.95 -0.88
N ALA A 482 9.29 35.46 -0.13
CA ALA A 482 9.35 35.63 1.32
C ALA A 482 9.42 37.12 1.72
N GLN A 483 10.28 37.90 1.05
CA GLN A 483 10.39 39.34 1.27
C GLN A 483 9.11 40.08 0.95
N ARG A 484 8.40 39.68 -0.12
CA ARG A 484 7.12 40.28 -0.48
C ARG A 484 6.06 40.00 0.59
N ARG A 485 5.93 38.76 1.05
CA ARG A 485 4.99 38.41 2.15
C ARG A 485 5.29 39.21 3.42
N MET A 486 6.55 39.30 3.82
CA MET A 486 6.96 40.08 5.01
C MET A 486 6.63 41.58 4.86
N ARG A 487 6.90 42.17 3.68
CA ARG A 487 6.53 43.58 3.39
C ARG A 487 5.02 43.81 3.42
N CYS A 488 4.25 42.79 3.07
CA CYS A 488 2.79 42.80 3.16
C CYS A 488 2.27 42.45 4.59
N GLY A 489 3.11 42.41 5.62
CA GLY A 489 2.68 42.17 7.00
C GLY A 489 2.30 40.73 7.32
N SER A 490 2.69 39.75 6.48
CA SER A 490 2.55 38.32 6.81
C SER A 490 3.33 37.98 8.10
N PRO A 491 2.84 37.08 8.97
CA PRO A 491 3.56 36.66 10.17
C PRO A 491 4.65 35.62 9.88
N LEU A 492 5.16 35.60 8.65
CA LEU A 492 6.23 34.71 8.23
C LEU A 492 7.50 35.08 9.00
N GLN A 493 7.95 34.18 9.86
CA GLN A 493 9.10 34.37 10.75
C GLN A 493 10.37 33.74 10.19
N GLU A 494 10.22 32.60 9.50
CA GLU A 494 11.34 31.78 9.07
C GLU A 494 11.09 31.17 7.69
N VAL A 495 12.04 31.34 6.79
CA VAL A 495 12.10 30.61 5.52
C VAL A 495 13.46 29.96 5.43
N GLN A 496 13.47 28.63 5.36
CA GLN A 496 14.67 27.83 5.20
C GLN A 496 14.64 27.19 3.80
N VAL A 497 15.57 27.60 2.94
CA VAL A 497 15.75 26.98 1.61
C VAL A 497 16.97 26.08 1.66
N ARG A 498 16.78 24.82 1.28
CA ARG A 498 17.81 23.79 1.14
C ARG A 498 17.89 23.42 -0.33
N LEU A 499 18.92 23.92 -0.99
CA LEU A 499 19.24 23.49 -2.33
C LEU A 499 19.71 22.03 -2.27
N GLN A 500 19.01 21.14 -2.99
CA GLN A 500 19.46 19.76 -3.21
C GLN A 500 20.72 19.70 -4.09
N GLU A 501 21.15 20.85 -4.60
CA GLU A 501 22.41 21.02 -5.26
C GLU A 501 23.56 20.51 -4.38
N VAL A 502 24.55 19.92 -5.04
CA VAL A 502 25.77 19.34 -4.47
C VAL A 502 25.76 17.82 -4.31
N GLN A 503 24.80 17.06 -3.77
CA GLN A 503 25.16 15.63 -3.50
C GLN A 503 25.30 14.72 -4.75
N VAL A 504 24.49 14.92 -5.79
CA VAL A 504 24.59 14.14 -7.06
C VAL A 504 25.71 14.70 -7.94
N ARG A 505 25.79 16.03 -8.10
CA ARG A 505 26.89 16.66 -8.84
C ARG A 505 28.22 16.52 -8.14
N LEU A 506 28.28 16.50 -6.81
CA LEU A 506 29.50 16.22 -6.06
C LEU A 506 29.81 14.74 -6.08
N GLN A 507 28.86 13.80 -6.09
CA GLN A 507 29.17 12.38 -6.39
C GLN A 507 29.69 12.19 -7.81
N GLU A 508 29.10 12.86 -8.80
CA GLU A 508 29.54 12.79 -10.20
C GLU A 508 30.86 13.52 -10.42
N VAL A 509 31.06 14.68 -9.79
CA VAL A 509 32.33 15.40 -9.74
C VAL A 509 33.34 14.63 -8.92
N GLN A 510 32.97 13.87 -7.89
CA GLN A 510 33.88 13.04 -7.08
C GLN A 510 34.24 11.73 -7.79
N VAL A 511 33.34 11.14 -8.58
CA VAL A 511 33.65 10.06 -9.53
C VAL A 511 34.56 10.59 -10.63
N ARG A 512 34.25 11.76 -11.21
CA ARG A 512 35.13 12.42 -12.19
C ARG A 512 36.44 12.88 -11.56
N LEU A 513 36.47 13.28 -10.29
CA LEU A 513 37.69 13.62 -9.56
C LEU A 513 38.48 12.35 -9.28
N GLN A 514 37.84 11.22 -9.00
CA GLN A 514 38.51 9.93 -8.83
C GLN A 514 39.09 9.43 -10.17
N GLU A 515 38.37 9.61 -11.28
CA GLU A 515 38.86 9.30 -12.63
C GLU A 515 39.99 10.25 -13.06
N VAL A 516 39.85 11.54 -12.79
CA VAL A 516 40.88 12.56 -13.04
C VAL A 516 42.06 12.34 -12.11
N LYS A 517 41.86 11.98 -10.85
CA LYS A 517 42.91 11.61 -9.88
C LYS A 517 43.63 10.35 -10.34
N ALA A 518 42.93 9.32 -10.81
CA ALA A 518 43.55 8.13 -11.41
C ALA A 518 44.33 8.46 -12.69
N ARG A 519 43.88 9.45 -13.47
CA ARG A 519 44.61 9.97 -14.64
C ARG A 519 45.79 10.88 -14.28
N MET A 520 45.70 11.63 -13.18
CA MET A 520 46.73 12.53 -12.67
C MET A 520 47.84 11.78 -11.92
N GLU A 521 47.48 10.75 -11.13
CA GLU A 521 48.43 9.79 -10.56
C GLU A 521 49.21 9.05 -11.66
N ALA A 522 48.67 9.01 -12.89
CA ALA A 522 49.36 8.50 -14.07
C ALA A 522 50.20 9.58 -14.82
N ILE A 523 50.11 10.86 -14.48
CA ILE A 523 50.73 12.00 -15.23
C ILE A 523 51.74 12.83 -14.42
N ALA A 524 51.98 12.49 -13.15
CA ALA A 524 53.12 12.93 -12.32
C ALA A 524 52.86 14.00 -11.25
N ASP A 525 53.81 13.97 -10.30
CA ASP A 525 54.25 14.98 -9.35
C ASP A 525 53.78 16.43 -9.57
N GLU A 526 53.59 17.06 -8.42
CA GLU A 526 53.45 18.50 -8.14
C GLU A 526 52.06 19.17 -8.26
N SER A 527 51.72 19.71 -7.08
CA SER A 527 50.86 20.86 -6.76
C SER A 527 49.34 20.64 -6.69
N GLY A 528 48.80 21.02 -5.53
CA GLY A 528 47.41 20.83 -5.13
C GLY A 528 46.55 22.09 -5.22
N VAL A 529 45.23 21.90 -5.16
CA VAL A 529 44.21 22.93 -4.89
C VAL A 529 42.99 22.30 -4.18
N HIS A 530 42.35 23.11 -3.33
CA HIS A 530 41.26 22.89 -2.37
C HIS A 530 39.85 22.55 -2.93
N ALA A 531 38.97 22.09 -2.02
CA ALA A 531 37.58 21.65 -2.24
C ALA A 531 36.52 22.70 -1.77
N GLY A 532 35.33 22.68 -2.39
CA GLY A 532 34.24 23.67 -2.21
C GLY A 532 33.14 23.34 -1.17
N GLU A 533 32.33 24.38 -0.89
CA GLU A 533 31.37 24.56 0.21
C GLU A 533 29.89 24.24 -0.14
N THR A 534 29.04 24.14 0.89
CA THR A 534 27.56 24.05 0.85
C THR A 534 26.96 25.23 1.63
N SER A 535 25.93 25.90 1.09
CA SER A 535 25.27 27.07 1.70
C SER A 535 23.91 26.74 2.33
N VAL A 536 23.67 27.28 3.53
CA VAL A 536 22.38 27.29 4.24
C VAL A 536 22.10 28.72 4.63
N HIS A 537 20.92 29.25 4.30
CA HIS A 537 20.52 30.62 4.64
C HIS A 537 19.36 30.60 5.65
N ARG A 538 19.49 31.35 6.75
CA ARG A 538 18.45 31.55 7.77
C ARG A 538 17.98 32.99 7.75
N LEU A 539 16.67 33.21 7.81
CA LEU A 539 16.08 34.53 8.08
C LEU A 539 15.42 34.49 9.45
N THR A 540 15.80 35.40 10.34
CA THR A 540 15.15 35.62 11.64
C THR A 540 14.72 37.07 11.74
N ALA A 541 13.46 37.31 12.10
CA ALA A 541 12.96 38.66 12.37
C ALA A 541 13.66 39.24 13.62
N GLY A 542 14.53 40.23 13.43
CA GLY A 542 15.10 41.05 14.50
C GLY A 542 14.22 42.27 14.84
N GLN A 543 14.39 42.83 16.03
CA GLN A 543 13.63 43.96 16.60
C GLN A 543 13.72 45.30 15.82
N ARG A 544 14.31 45.34 14.63
CA ARG A 544 14.29 46.50 13.73
C ARG A 544 13.81 46.07 12.35
N VAL A 545 12.75 46.72 11.87
CA VAL A 545 12.24 46.60 10.52
C VAL A 545 13.39 46.88 9.53
N GLY A 546 13.90 45.84 8.86
CA GLY A 546 14.77 45.98 7.69
C GLY A 546 16.21 45.47 7.77
N SER A 547 16.69 44.84 8.86
CA SER A 547 18.02 44.18 8.85
C SER A 547 17.90 42.69 8.55
N PHE A 548 18.38 42.28 7.38
CA PHE A 548 18.52 40.87 7.01
C PHE A 548 19.85 40.34 7.54
N GLU A 549 19.83 39.22 8.27
CA GLU A 549 21.05 38.48 8.56
C GLU A 549 21.05 37.22 7.70
N THR A 550 21.61 37.31 6.51
CA THR A 550 21.89 36.13 5.68
C THR A 550 23.08 35.39 6.29
N ARG A 551 22.83 34.50 7.24
CA ARG A 551 23.89 33.61 7.75
C ARG A 551 24.07 32.45 6.79
N VAL A 552 25.27 32.35 6.21
CA VAL A 552 25.78 31.11 5.61
C VAL A 552 26.39 30.30 6.75
N LEU A 553 25.76 29.19 7.15
CA LEU A 553 26.29 28.35 8.24
C LEU A 553 27.42 27.44 7.71
N PRO A 554 28.65 27.54 8.24
CA PRO A 554 29.75 26.65 7.87
C PRO A 554 29.41 25.19 8.17
N LYS A 555 29.90 24.26 7.35
CA LYS A 555 29.68 22.81 7.47
C LYS A 555 30.08 22.22 8.84
N GLU A 556 30.92 22.92 9.59
CA GLU A 556 31.48 22.51 10.88
C GLU A 556 30.51 22.75 12.06
N GLU A 557 29.66 23.78 11.98
CA GLU A 557 28.64 24.05 13.01
C GLU A 557 27.48 23.03 12.98
N TRP A 558 27.40 22.22 11.92
CA TRP A 558 26.40 21.16 11.74
C TRP A 558 26.59 20.00 12.74
N GLY A 559 27.78 19.88 13.35
CA GLY A 559 28.11 18.81 14.28
C GLY A 559 27.88 19.14 15.77
N ILE A 560 27.82 20.43 16.13
CA ILE A 560 27.93 20.88 17.53
C ILE A 560 26.58 21.35 18.10
N LEU A 561 25.67 21.85 17.26
CA LEU A 561 24.29 22.18 17.64
C LEU A 561 23.33 21.08 17.16
N GLY A 562 23.14 20.06 18.00
CA GLY A 562 21.96 19.16 17.99
C GLY A 562 21.64 18.40 16.70
N LYS A 563 22.17 17.18 16.58
CA LYS A 563 21.68 16.15 15.62
C LYS A 563 20.18 15.83 15.76
N GLU A 564 19.54 16.23 16.85
CA GLU A 564 18.11 16.00 17.11
C GLU A 564 17.20 17.17 16.69
N GLU A 565 17.73 18.40 16.57
CA GLU A 565 16.92 19.58 16.17
C GLU A 565 17.09 19.98 14.69
N TRP A 566 18.22 19.66 14.04
CA TRP A 566 18.53 20.18 12.70
C TRP A 566 18.30 19.17 11.57
N GLY A 567 17.01 18.92 11.33
CA GLY A 567 16.39 18.76 10.01
C GLY A 567 16.83 17.60 9.13
N ILE A 568 15.96 16.60 9.09
CA ILE A 568 15.90 15.49 8.13
C ILE A 568 16.19 16.00 6.69
N SER A 569 17.13 15.36 5.97
CA SER A 569 17.43 15.71 4.56
C SER A 569 16.21 15.54 3.66
N ALA A 570 16.17 16.10 2.44
CA ALA A 570 15.08 15.81 1.51
C ALA A 570 14.92 14.31 1.26
N LYS A 571 16.04 13.57 1.15
CA LYS A 571 16.02 12.09 1.11
C LYS A 571 15.45 11.50 2.38
N GLY A 572 15.70 12.08 3.54
CA GLY A 572 15.13 11.66 4.81
C GLY A 572 13.65 11.99 4.95
N ILE A 573 13.16 13.10 4.39
CA ILE A 573 11.73 13.48 4.38
C ILE A 573 11.02 12.59 3.38
N ILE A 574 11.59 12.40 2.20
CA ILE A 574 11.14 11.40 1.25
C ILE A 574 11.19 10.03 1.91
N ARG A 575 12.22 9.67 2.68
CA ARG A 575 12.28 8.38 3.39
C ARG A 575 11.24 8.28 4.48
N GLN A 576 11.01 9.30 5.30
CA GLN A 576 9.95 9.33 6.30
C GLN A 576 8.59 9.25 5.64
N HIS A 577 8.42 9.93 4.51
CA HIS A 577 7.23 9.86 3.69
C HIS A 577 7.07 8.51 3.00
N THR A 578 8.15 7.89 2.53
CA THR A 578 8.18 6.53 1.99
C THR A 578 7.98 5.53 3.12
N GLU A 579 8.44 5.77 4.34
CA GLU A 579 8.12 4.98 5.52
C GLU A 579 6.65 5.22 5.92
N ALA A 580 6.10 6.41 5.63
CA ALA A 580 4.70 6.80 5.80
C ALA A 580 3.78 6.25 4.71
N ILE A 581 4.27 6.00 3.50
CA ILE A 581 3.47 5.47 2.37
C ILE A 581 3.74 3.99 2.14
N ALA A 582 4.98 3.53 2.22
CA ALA A 582 5.33 2.15 1.95
C ALA A 582 4.78 1.26 3.06
N PRO A 583 4.14 0.14 2.70
CA PRO A 583 3.73 -0.83 3.69
C PRO A 583 4.99 -1.47 4.26
N CYS A 584 5.24 -1.27 5.56
CA CYS A 584 6.06 -2.22 6.31
C CYS A 584 5.24 -3.51 6.42
N LEU A 585 5.06 -4.29 5.35
CA LEU A 585 4.43 -5.61 5.48
C LEU A 585 5.19 -6.40 6.56
N PRO A 586 4.50 -7.24 7.34
CA PRO A 586 5.21 -8.17 8.20
C PRO A 586 6.12 -9.00 7.29
N GLU A 587 7.42 -8.97 7.58
CA GLU A 587 8.45 -9.80 6.93
C GLU A 587 8.72 -9.49 5.44
N GLY A 588 9.51 -8.43 5.19
CA GLY A 588 10.58 -8.51 4.20
C GLY A 588 10.32 -8.06 2.76
N SER A 589 9.32 -7.22 2.45
CA SER A 589 9.23 -6.65 1.09
C SER A 589 8.50 -5.31 1.00
N ALA A 590 9.08 -4.40 0.22
CA ALA A 590 8.42 -3.19 -0.29
C ALA A 590 7.56 -3.60 -1.49
N TRP A 591 6.24 -3.45 -1.39
CA TRP A 591 5.34 -3.68 -2.51
C TRP A 591 4.80 -2.34 -2.97
N ASP A 592 5.05 -2.01 -4.24
CA ASP A 592 4.14 -1.15 -5.00
C ASP A 592 2.86 -1.95 -5.24
N GLY A 593 1.71 -1.36 -4.90
CA GLY A 593 0.37 -1.97 -5.00
C GLY A 593 -0.07 -2.36 -6.42
N ASP A 594 0.82 -2.38 -7.40
CA ASP A 594 0.55 -2.68 -8.81
C ASP A 594 0.12 -4.13 -9.09
N TRP A 595 0.32 -5.05 -8.13
CA TRP A 595 -0.05 -6.47 -8.29
C TRP A 595 -1.32 -6.88 -7.55
N MET A 596 -1.94 -5.98 -6.77
CA MET A 596 -3.27 -6.25 -6.21
C MET A 596 -4.30 -6.10 -7.33
N TRP A 597 -4.55 -7.20 -8.04
CA TRP A 597 -5.59 -7.29 -9.08
C TRP A 597 -5.44 -6.28 -10.22
N ASP A 598 -4.39 -6.42 -11.04
CA ASP A 598 -4.48 -5.84 -12.38
C ASP A 598 -5.67 -6.48 -13.10
N ARG A 599 -6.62 -5.69 -13.63
CA ARG A 599 -7.69 -6.20 -14.50
C ARG A 599 -7.12 -7.07 -15.63
N LYS A 600 -5.85 -6.85 -16.03
CA LYS A 600 -5.14 -7.67 -17.02
C LYS A 600 -4.80 -9.09 -16.57
N THR A 601 -4.69 -9.35 -15.26
CA THR A 601 -4.42 -10.69 -14.71
C THR A 601 -5.69 -11.45 -14.33
N ARG A 602 -6.88 -10.85 -14.50
CA ARG A 602 -8.12 -11.63 -14.52
C ARG A 602 -7.95 -12.72 -15.57
N PRO A 603 -8.28 -14.00 -15.27
CA PRO A 603 -8.65 -14.91 -16.33
C PRO A 603 -9.69 -14.16 -17.17
N ARG A 604 -9.40 -13.93 -18.46
CA ARG A 604 -10.42 -13.38 -19.36
C ARG A 604 -11.49 -14.45 -19.45
N VAL A 605 -12.48 -14.36 -18.57
CA VAL A 605 -13.73 -15.10 -18.69
C VAL A 605 -14.45 -14.41 -19.83
N TRP A 606 -14.43 -15.05 -20.99
CA TRP A 606 -15.15 -14.65 -22.19
C TRP A 606 -16.59 -15.10 -22.09
#